data_AF-A0A7Z9M443-F1
#
_entry.id   AF-A0A7Z9M443-F1
#
_cell.length_a   1.000
_cell.length_b   1.000
_cell.length_c   1.000
_cell.angle_alpha   90.00
_cell.angle_beta   90.00
_cell.angle_gamma   90.00
#
_symmetry.space_group_name_H-M   'P 1'
#
loop_
_entity.id
_entity.type
_entity.pdbx_description
1 polymer ?
#
loop_
_entity_poly.entity_id
_entity_poly.type
_entity_poly.pdbx_seq_one_letter_code
_entity_poly.pdbx_strand_id
1 'polypeptide(L)'
;MGDEVEIFVEVHGRLVPSDAIRVANRLEEFRPFFYEEPVPPQNLEALKKVADNVNIPIATGERLLTKFDFADLLPLHAVDLIQPDVVQAGGILELKKIAAMTEAYYVGFQPHNPYGPFCTIAALHLNACTPNFLIQEGGIHPWFQDATTGNFPIQKKAILVFLQA
;
A
#
# COMPACT_ATOMS: atom_id res chain seq x y z
N MET A 1 -0.38 -22.20 -2.84
CA MET A 1 -0.94 -21.44 -1.69
C MET A 1 -1.05 -22.35 -0.48
N GLY A 2 -0.91 -21.80 0.72
CA GLY A 2 0.03 -22.31 1.75
C GLY A 2 1.13 -21.25 1.88
N ASP A 3 2.34 -21.59 2.31
CA ASP A 3 3.43 -20.61 2.52
C ASP A 3 3.98 -19.95 1.23
N GLU A 4 3.43 -20.27 0.06
CA GLU A 4 3.83 -19.73 -1.24
C GLU A 4 3.22 -18.35 -1.55
N VAL A 5 2.32 -17.86 -0.70
CA VAL A 5 1.63 -16.59 -0.90
C VAL A 5 1.56 -15.79 0.39
N GLU A 6 1.51 -14.48 0.22
CA GLU A 6 1.17 -13.57 1.30
C GLU A 6 -0.32 -13.24 1.27
N ILE A 7 -0.91 -13.04 2.45
CA ILE A 7 -2.32 -12.71 2.63
C ILE A 7 -2.43 -11.24 3.00
N PHE A 8 -3.21 -10.49 2.23
CA PHE A 8 -3.53 -9.09 2.52
C PHE A 8 -4.97 -9.00 3.00
N VAL A 9 -5.20 -8.27 4.09
CA VAL A 9 -6.55 -8.06 4.63
C VAL A 9 -6.90 -6.61 4.50
N GLU A 10 -7.94 -6.33 3.72
CA GLU A 10 -8.38 -4.99 3.35
C GLU A 10 -9.76 -4.69 3.98
N VAL A 11 -9.86 -3.61 4.76
CA VAL A 11 -11.06 -3.23 5.54
C VAL A 11 -11.78 -1.99 4.98
N HIS A 12 -11.09 -1.10 4.28
CA HIS A 12 -11.48 0.21 3.76
C HIS A 12 -12.01 1.19 4.83
N GLY A 13 -11.42 1.16 6.02
CA GLY A 13 -11.78 2.05 7.12
C GLY A 13 -13.20 1.85 7.64
N ARG A 14 -13.80 0.66 7.49
CA ARG A 14 -15.21 0.42 7.83
C ARG A 14 -15.48 0.14 9.31
N LEU A 15 -14.44 -0.07 10.11
CA LEU A 15 -14.59 -0.49 11.50
C LEU A 15 -14.28 0.66 12.47
N VAL A 16 -14.89 0.57 13.65
CA VAL A 16 -14.44 1.34 14.82
C VAL A 16 -13.24 0.62 15.47
N PRO A 17 -12.37 1.31 16.24
CA PRO A 17 -11.15 0.70 16.77
C PRO A 17 -11.35 -0.61 17.54
N SER A 18 -12.42 -0.72 18.34
CA SER A 18 -12.70 -1.94 19.11
C SER A 18 -12.99 -3.15 18.23
N ASP A 19 -13.72 -2.96 17.13
CA ASP A 19 -14.04 -4.04 16.21
C ASP A 19 -12.86 -4.36 15.30
N ALA A 20 -12.09 -3.34 14.90
CA ALA A 20 -10.85 -3.54 14.17
C ALA A 20 -9.87 -4.43 14.94
N ILE A 21 -9.67 -4.18 16.24
CA ILE A 21 -8.83 -4.99 17.13
C ILE A 21 -9.39 -6.42 17.26
N ARG A 22 -10.71 -6.56 17.47
CA ARG A 22 -11.34 -7.89 17.59
C ARG A 22 -11.17 -8.73 16.32
N VAL A 23 -11.31 -8.11 15.15
CA VAL A 23 -11.12 -8.78 13.85
C VAL A 23 -9.65 -9.16 13.68
N ALA A 24 -8.73 -8.21 13.88
CA ALA A 24 -7.28 -8.47 13.75
C ALA A 24 -6.82 -9.64 14.64
N ASN A 25 -7.22 -9.68 15.91
CA ASN A 25 -6.84 -10.76 16.83
C ASN A 25 -7.38 -12.14 16.42
N ARG A 26 -8.44 -12.20 15.60
CA ARG A 26 -8.93 -13.46 15.02
C ARG A 26 -8.25 -13.81 13.70
N LEU A 27 -7.70 -12.82 13.02
CA LEU A 27 -6.98 -13.02 11.77
C LEU A 27 -5.49 -13.35 12.00
N GLU A 28 -4.96 -13.06 13.19
CA GLU A 28 -3.54 -13.22 13.53
C GLU A 28 -3.02 -14.64 13.25
N GLU A 29 -3.83 -15.67 13.52
CA GLU A 29 -3.46 -17.07 13.27
C GLU A 29 -3.16 -17.38 11.79
N PHE A 30 -3.66 -16.57 10.85
CA PHE A 30 -3.43 -16.73 9.42
C PHE A 30 -2.19 -15.97 8.91
N ARG A 31 -1.45 -15.29 9.80
CA ARG A 31 -0.26 -14.49 9.48
C ARG A 31 -0.48 -13.55 8.28
N PRO A 32 -1.46 -12.61 8.32
CA PRO A 32 -1.58 -11.62 7.27
C PRO A 32 -0.31 -10.79 7.16
N PHE A 33 0.11 -10.50 5.94
CA PHE A 33 1.26 -9.66 5.65
C PHE A 33 0.98 -8.20 6.05
N PHE A 34 -0.26 -7.74 5.87
CA PHE A 34 -0.75 -6.51 6.49
C PHE A 34 -2.26 -6.53 6.73
N TYR A 35 -2.70 -5.62 7.60
CA TYR A 35 -4.09 -5.25 7.86
C TYR A 35 -4.30 -3.80 7.44
N GLU A 36 -4.97 -3.63 6.30
CA GLU A 36 -5.12 -2.36 5.58
C GLU A 36 -6.35 -1.57 6.02
N GLU A 37 -6.11 -0.28 6.25
CA GLU A 37 -7.08 0.73 6.66
C GLU A 37 -8.10 0.21 7.69
N PRO A 38 -7.66 -0.20 8.89
CA PRO A 38 -8.55 -0.82 9.87
C PRO A 38 -9.68 0.11 10.34
N VAL A 39 -9.46 1.43 10.27
CA VAL A 39 -10.36 2.49 10.73
C VAL A 39 -10.35 3.66 9.73
N PRO A 40 -11.35 4.57 9.75
CA PRO A 40 -11.33 5.75 8.89
C PRO A 40 -10.08 6.62 9.10
N PRO A 41 -9.55 7.28 8.05
CA PRO A 41 -8.24 7.94 8.08
C PRO A 41 -8.23 9.26 8.86
N GLN A 42 -9.39 9.82 9.21
CA GLN A 42 -9.50 11.17 9.77
C GLN A 42 -8.96 11.28 11.20
N ASN A 43 -8.83 10.17 11.93
CA ASN A 43 -8.39 10.17 13.32
C ASN A 43 -7.18 9.26 13.50
N LEU A 44 -5.99 9.86 13.46
CA LEU A 44 -4.73 9.13 13.60
C LEU A 44 -4.55 8.50 14.99
N GLU A 45 -5.13 9.09 16.04
CA GLU A 45 -5.12 8.49 17.38
C GLU A 45 -5.97 7.22 17.44
N ALA A 46 -7.06 7.17 16.66
CA ALA A 46 -7.87 5.96 16.53
C ALA A 46 -7.10 4.85 15.79
N LEU A 47 -6.35 5.20 14.75
CA LEU A 47 -5.45 4.26 14.06
C LEU A 47 -4.36 3.75 15.00
N LYS A 48 -3.68 4.66 15.72
CA LYS A 48 -2.67 4.32 16.72
C LYS A 48 -3.22 3.38 17.79
N LYS A 49 -4.44 3.63 18.28
CA LYS A 49 -5.09 2.74 19.24
C LYS A 49 -5.22 1.31 18.71
N VAL A 50 -5.53 1.12 17.42
CA VAL A 50 -5.56 -0.22 16.82
C VAL A 50 -4.16 -0.80 16.75
N ALA A 51 -3.19 -0.05 16.21
CA ALA A 51 -1.80 -0.49 16.07
C ALA A 51 -1.18 -0.94 17.41
N ASP A 52 -1.40 -0.19 18.49
CA ASP A 52 -0.90 -0.52 19.83
C ASP A 52 -1.51 -1.80 20.44
N ASN A 53 -2.55 -2.38 19.82
CA ASN A 53 -3.33 -3.50 20.36
C ASN A 53 -3.41 -4.72 19.44
N VAL A 54 -2.66 -4.74 18.33
CA VAL A 54 -2.63 -5.86 17.38
C VAL A 54 -1.19 -6.20 17.00
N ASN A 55 -0.94 -7.45 16.62
CA ASN A 55 0.38 -7.89 16.19
C ASN A 55 0.52 -7.98 14.66
N ILE A 56 -0.58 -7.81 13.91
CA ILE A 56 -0.56 -7.80 12.45
C ILE A 56 -0.03 -6.44 11.98
N PRO A 57 0.91 -6.38 11.03
CA PRO A 57 1.41 -5.12 10.50
C PRO A 57 0.28 -4.26 9.94
N ILE A 58 0.28 -2.96 10.24
CA ILE A 58 -0.76 -2.04 9.76
C ILE A 58 -0.30 -1.37 8.47
N ALA A 59 -1.20 -1.35 7.49
CA ALA A 59 -1.06 -0.59 6.25
C ALA A 59 -2.14 0.49 6.11
N THR A 60 -1.79 1.66 5.57
CA THR A 60 -2.73 2.73 5.23
C THR A 60 -2.10 3.74 4.29
N GLY A 61 -2.87 4.68 3.74
CA GLY A 61 -2.33 5.83 3.02
C GLY A 61 -3.01 6.12 1.70
N GLU A 62 -3.88 5.22 1.21
CA GLU A 62 -4.57 5.35 -0.07
C GLU A 62 -5.42 6.63 -0.17
N ARG A 63 -5.94 7.11 0.97
CA ARG A 63 -6.79 8.29 1.09
C ARG A 63 -6.08 9.48 1.75
N LEU A 64 -4.76 9.42 1.89
CA LEU A 64 -3.93 10.56 2.30
C LEU A 64 -3.42 11.28 1.04
N LEU A 65 -3.42 12.62 1.05
CA LEU A 65 -3.37 13.43 -0.17
C LEU A 65 -2.02 14.07 -0.45
N THR A 66 -1.21 14.35 0.55
CA THR A 66 0.11 14.98 0.34
C THR A 66 1.10 14.49 1.37
N LYS A 67 2.40 14.77 1.17
CA LYS A 67 3.43 14.43 2.16
C LYS A 67 3.17 14.98 3.57
N PHE A 68 2.33 16.01 3.69
CA PHE A 68 1.99 16.60 4.99
C PHE A 68 1.14 15.64 5.84
N ASP A 69 0.21 14.91 5.22
CA ASP A 69 -0.58 13.90 5.93
C ASP A 69 0.32 12.75 6.46
N PHE A 70 1.31 12.36 5.66
CA PHE A 70 2.31 11.37 6.07
C PHE A 70 3.27 11.92 7.14
N ALA A 71 3.62 13.22 7.10
CA ALA A 71 4.43 13.85 8.13
C ALA A 71 3.75 13.83 9.50
N ASP A 72 2.42 13.90 9.54
CA ASP A 72 1.64 13.78 10.78
C ASP A 72 1.50 12.31 11.23
N LEU A 73 1.39 11.37 10.30
CA LEU A 73 1.25 9.93 10.58
C LEU A 73 2.53 9.28 11.13
N LEU A 74 3.67 9.52 10.49
CA LEU A 74 4.91 8.77 10.74
C LEU A 74 5.41 8.84 12.20
N PRO A 75 5.37 10.00 12.91
CA PRO A 75 5.79 10.09 14.30
C PRO A 75 4.99 9.22 15.28
N LEU A 76 3.80 8.75 14.90
CA LEU A 76 2.96 7.92 15.77
C LEU A 76 3.44 6.46 15.84
N HIS A 77 4.29 6.03 14.90
CA HIS A 77 4.73 4.65 14.75
C HIS A 77 3.54 3.66 14.70
N ALA A 78 2.45 4.07 14.04
CA ALA A 78 1.20 3.31 13.98
C ALA A 78 1.08 2.42 12.73
N VAL A 79 2.06 2.44 11.84
CA VAL A 79 2.03 1.77 10.54
C VAL A 79 3.40 1.18 10.22
N ASP A 80 3.40 0.03 9.55
CA ASP A 80 4.61 -0.64 9.07
C ASP A 80 4.75 -0.49 7.54
N LEU A 81 3.65 -0.18 6.86
CA LEU A 81 3.58 0.01 5.41
C LEU A 81 2.68 1.21 5.11
N ILE A 82 3.09 2.06 4.17
CA ILE A 82 2.23 3.11 3.61
C ILE A 82 1.82 2.82 2.17
N GLN A 83 0.62 3.28 1.82
CA GLN A 83 -0.05 3.00 0.56
C GLN A 83 -0.47 4.24 -0.24
N PRO A 84 0.43 5.21 -0.50
CA PRO A 84 0.06 6.43 -1.19
C PRO A 84 -0.35 6.14 -2.63
N ASP A 85 -1.40 6.82 -3.06
CA ASP A 85 -1.95 6.71 -4.40
C ASP A 85 -1.32 7.78 -5.30
N VAL A 86 -0.74 7.40 -6.45
CA VAL A 86 -0.06 8.37 -7.34
C VAL A 86 -0.99 9.43 -7.92
N VAL A 87 -2.27 9.09 -8.11
CA VAL A 87 -3.29 9.97 -8.69
C VAL A 87 -3.83 10.93 -7.63
N GLN A 88 -3.99 10.46 -6.39
CA GLN A 88 -4.54 11.27 -5.30
C GLN A 88 -3.47 12.05 -4.56
N ALA A 89 -2.33 11.43 -4.26
CA ALA A 89 -1.35 11.96 -3.32
C ALA A 89 -0.38 13.00 -3.92
N GLY A 90 -0.68 13.54 -5.12
CA GLY A 90 0.07 14.65 -5.74
C GLY A 90 1.10 14.26 -6.80
N GLY A 91 1.05 13.04 -7.33
CA GLY A 91 1.86 12.61 -8.48
C GLY A 91 3.23 12.02 -8.13
N ILE A 92 3.98 11.61 -9.16
CA ILE A 92 5.22 10.83 -9.04
C ILE A 92 6.25 11.49 -8.12
N LEU A 93 6.51 12.79 -8.30
CA LEU A 93 7.52 13.47 -7.47
C LEU A 93 7.11 13.58 -6.00
N GLU A 94 5.82 13.74 -5.72
CA GLU A 94 5.32 13.82 -4.35
C GLU A 94 5.41 12.45 -3.68
N LEU A 95 5.01 11.37 -4.36
CA LEU A 95 5.21 10.00 -3.88
C LEU A 95 6.68 9.67 -3.65
N LYS A 96 7.58 10.19 -4.48
CA LYS A 96 9.02 9.95 -4.29
C LYS A 96 9.55 10.61 -3.01
N LYS A 97 9.02 11.78 -2.64
CA LYS A 97 9.32 12.44 -1.37
C LYS A 97 8.72 11.67 -0.19
N ILE A 98 7.47 11.23 -0.32
CA ILE A 98 6.79 10.41 0.69
C ILE A 98 7.58 9.12 0.96
N ALA A 99 7.98 8.40 -0.09
CA ALA A 99 8.81 7.21 0.01
C ALA A 99 10.10 7.49 0.80
N ALA A 100 10.85 8.52 0.42
CA ALA A 100 12.09 8.90 1.09
C ALA A 100 11.88 9.29 2.58
N MET A 101 10.75 9.92 2.92
CA MET A 101 10.40 10.20 4.32
C MET A 101 10.19 8.91 5.11
N THR A 102 9.46 7.94 4.55
CA THR A 102 9.15 6.68 5.24
C THR A 102 10.35 5.77 5.47
N GLU A 103 11.38 5.85 4.61
CA GLU A 103 12.65 5.15 4.81
C GLU A 103 13.28 5.50 6.17
N ALA A 104 13.20 6.76 6.60
CA ALA A 104 13.76 7.22 7.87
C ALA A 104 13.02 6.67 9.11
N TYR A 105 11.80 6.14 8.92
CA TYR A 105 10.97 5.56 9.97
C TYR A 105 10.93 4.03 9.92
N TYR A 106 11.73 3.40 9.05
CA TYR A 106 11.68 1.95 8.79
C TYR A 106 10.30 1.46 8.32
N VAL A 107 9.54 2.33 7.67
CA VAL A 107 8.21 2.04 7.13
C VAL A 107 8.33 1.66 5.66
N GLY A 108 7.69 0.56 5.26
CA GLY A 108 7.64 0.10 3.88
C GLY A 108 6.77 0.99 2.99
N PHE A 109 6.96 0.86 1.68
CA PHE A 109 6.24 1.63 0.67
C PHE A 109 5.56 0.70 -0.36
N GLN A 110 4.28 0.89 -0.61
CA GLN A 110 3.52 0.21 -1.66
C GLN A 110 2.54 1.17 -2.33
N PRO A 111 2.77 1.63 -3.58
CA PRO A 111 1.77 2.47 -4.23
C PRO A 111 0.41 1.77 -4.37
N HIS A 112 -0.64 2.44 -3.91
CA HIS A 112 -2.03 2.07 -4.21
C HIS A 112 -2.31 2.32 -5.70
N ASN A 113 -2.98 1.39 -6.36
CA ASN A 113 -3.12 1.33 -7.81
C ASN A 113 -4.43 0.61 -8.25
N PRO A 114 -5.63 1.14 -7.90
CA PRO A 114 -6.91 0.56 -8.28
C PRO A 114 -7.37 0.99 -9.69
N TYR A 115 -6.55 1.78 -10.40
CA TYR A 115 -6.94 2.42 -11.66
C TYR A 115 -6.41 1.68 -12.90
N GLY A 116 -6.36 2.39 -14.02
CA GLY A 116 -5.93 1.88 -15.31
C GLY A 116 -4.41 1.81 -15.53
N PRO A 117 -4.00 1.46 -16.76
CA PRO A 117 -2.62 1.13 -17.11
C PRO A 117 -1.61 2.25 -16.85
N PHE A 118 -2.01 3.52 -17.00
CA PHE A 118 -1.13 4.66 -16.77
C PHE A 118 -0.72 4.81 -15.31
N CYS A 119 -1.65 4.55 -14.38
CA CYS A 119 -1.33 4.54 -12.95
C CYS A 119 -0.36 3.39 -12.63
N THR A 120 -0.60 2.21 -13.21
CA THR A 120 0.28 1.05 -13.03
C THR A 120 1.70 1.33 -13.54
N ILE A 121 1.85 1.93 -14.73
CA ILE A 121 3.18 2.29 -15.26
C ILE A 121 3.86 3.33 -14.35
N ALA A 122 3.15 4.36 -13.90
CA ALA A 122 3.69 5.37 -13.00
C ALA A 122 4.17 4.77 -11.67
N ALA A 123 3.36 3.89 -11.07
CA ALA A 123 3.71 3.14 -9.87
C ALA A 123 4.95 2.27 -10.08
N LEU A 124 5.05 1.55 -11.21
CA LEU A 124 6.22 0.73 -11.53
C LEU A 124 7.51 1.54 -11.64
N HIS A 125 7.47 2.73 -12.24
CA HIS A 125 8.62 3.63 -12.26
C HIS A 125 9.05 4.08 -10.85
N LEU A 126 8.09 4.33 -9.96
CA LEU A 126 8.37 4.65 -8.56
C LEU A 126 9.00 3.46 -7.82
N ASN A 127 8.46 2.26 -8.01
CA ASN A 127 8.94 1.04 -7.35
C ASN A 127 10.39 0.75 -7.73
N ALA A 128 10.71 0.81 -9.02
CA ALA A 128 12.04 0.51 -9.54
C ALA A 128 13.14 1.41 -8.96
N CYS A 129 12.79 2.58 -8.42
CA CYS A 129 13.74 3.53 -7.86
C CYS A 129 13.61 3.72 -6.35
N THR A 130 12.76 2.97 -5.64
CA THR A 130 12.44 3.16 -4.22
C THR A 130 12.96 2.00 -3.37
N PRO A 131 13.97 2.22 -2.50
CA PRO A 131 14.63 1.12 -1.77
C PRO A 131 13.72 0.36 -0.79
N ASN A 132 12.78 1.05 -0.13
CA ASN A 132 11.84 0.45 0.82
C ASN A 132 10.52 -0.01 0.16
N PHE A 133 10.50 -0.16 -1.17
CA PHE A 133 9.36 -0.74 -1.87
C PHE A 133 9.20 -2.22 -1.50
N LEU A 134 7.98 -2.65 -1.14
CA LEU A 134 7.71 -4.03 -0.73
C LEU A 134 6.98 -4.84 -1.81
N ILE A 135 5.83 -4.34 -2.26
CA ILE A 135 4.97 -5.01 -3.23
C ILE A 135 4.16 -3.99 -4.02
N GLN A 136 3.75 -4.34 -5.24
CA GLN A 136 2.90 -3.50 -6.06
C GLN A 136 1.52 -4.12 -6.19
N GLU A 137 0.49 -3.38 -5.81
CA GLU A 137 -0.88 -3.70 -6.17
C GLU A 137 -1.02 -3.72 -7.70
N GLY A 138 -1.60 -4.79 -8.23
CA GLY A 138 -1.79 -4.91 -9.65
C GLY A 138 -2.78 -6.00 -10.04
N GLY A 139 -3.20 -5.89 -11.28
CA GLY A 139 -4.05 -6.83 -11.99
C GLY A 139 -4.06 -6.39 -13.44
N ILE A 140 -3.55 -7.21 -14.34
CA ILE A 140 -3.46 -6.83 -15.75
C ILE A 140 -4.79 -7.20 -16.40
N HIS A 141 -5.64 -6.20 -16.59
CA HIS A 141 -6.84 -6.41 -17.37
C HIS A 141 -6.48 -6.49 -18.86
N PRO A 142 -7.13 -7.37 -19.66
CA PRO A 142 -6.79 -7.55 -21.07
C PRO A 142 -6.76 -6.24 -21.88
N TRP A 143 -7.66 -5.31 -21.55
CA TRP A 143 -7.77 -4.02 -22.24
C TRP A 143 -6.62 -3.03 -21.94
N PHE A 144 -5.78 -3.29 -20.93
CA PHE A 144 -4.64 -2.40 -20.61
C PHE A 144 -3.67 -2.29 -21.80
N GLN A 145 -3.48 -3.39 -22.52
CA GLN A 145 -2.66 -3.42 -23.72
C GLN A 145 -3.28 -2.58 -24.84
N ASP A 146 -4.61 -2.58 -24.98
CA ASP A 146 -5.31 -1.80 -26.01
C ASP A 146 -5.22 -0.29 -25.75
N ALA A 147 -5.06 0.11 -24.49
CA ALA A 147 -4.94 1.51 -24.07
C ALA A 147 -3.50 2.05 -24.09
N THR A 148 -2.51 1.24 -24.46
CA THR A 148 -1.09 1.62 -24.44
C THR A 148 -0.39 1.31 -25.76
N THR A 149 0.72 1.99 -26.04
CA THR A 149 1.59 1.68 -27.17
C THR A 149 2.81 0.89 -26.68
N GLY A 150 3.21 -0.13 -27.45
CA GLY A 150 4.28 -1.05 -27.05
C GLY A 150 3.78 -2.14 -26.10
N ASN A 151 4.70 -2.96 -25.57
CA ASN A 151 4.34 -4.08 -24.70
C ASN A 151 4.02 -3.59 -23.29
N PHE A 152 2.81 -3.88 -22.80
CA PHE A 152 2.46 -3.65 -21.40
C PHE A 152 3.16 -4.67 -20.48
N PRO A 153 3.59 -4.28 -19.27
CA PRO A 153 4.16 -5.20 -18.29
C PRO A 153 3.28 -6.42 -18.05
N ILE A 154 3.89 -7.59 -17.96
CA ILE A 154 3.21 -8.83 -17.59
C ILE A 154 3.65 -9.32 -16.22
N GLN A 155 2.70 -9.78 -15.40
CA GLN A 155 2.99 -10.34 -14.10
C GLN A 155 3.38 -11.82 -14.27
N LYS A 156 4.61 -12.17 -13.91
CA LYS A 156 5.14 -13.53 -13.90
C LYS A 156 5.70 -13.83 -12.51
N LYS A 157 5.16 -14.85 -11.83
CA LYS A 157 5.59 -15.26 -10.48
C LYS A 157 5.63 -14.07 -9.49
N ALA A 158 4.54 -13.30 -9.45
CA ALA A 158 4.37 -12.08 -8.63
C ALA A 158 5.29 -10.88 -8.97
N ILE A 159 6.15 -10.97 -9.99
CA ILE A 159 6.98 -9.86 -10.48
C ILE A 159 6.41 -9.32 -11.78
N LEU A 160 6.29 -8.00 -11.89
CA LEU A 160 5.94 -7.32 -13.14
C LEU A 160 7.18 -7.20 -14.02
N VAL A 161 7.14 -7.80 -15.22
CA VAL A 161 8.26 -7.87 -16.17
C VAL A 161 7.84 -7.23 -17.49
N PHE A 162 8.65 -6.31 -18.00
CA PHE A 162 8.55 -5.87 -19.38
C PHE A 162 9.11 -6.97 -20.29
N LEU A 163 8.29 -7.54 -21.19
CA LEU A 163 8.82 -8.37 -22.26
C LEU A 163 9.51 -7.43 -23.27
N GLN A 164 10.83 -7.35 -23.21
CA GLN A 164 11.61 -6.91 -24.37
C GLN A 164 11.40 -7.96 -25.46
N ALA A 165 10.90 -7.52 -26.62
CA ALA A 165 10.83 -8.32 -27.84
C ALA A 165 12.23 -8.52 -28.42
#